data_AF-A0A0B1RXV7-F1
#
_entry.id   AF-A0A0B1RXV7-F1
#
_cell.length_a   1.000
_cell.length_b   1.000
_cell.length_c   1.000
_cell.angle_alpha   90.00
_cell.angle_beta   90.00
_cell.angle_gamma   90.00
#
_symmetry.space_group_name_H-M   'P 1'
#
loop_
_entity.id
_entity.type
_entity.pdbx_description
1 polymer ?
#
loop_
_entity_poly.entity_id
_entity_poly.type
_entity_poly.pdbx_seq_one_letter_code
_entity_poly.pdbx_strand_id
1 'polypeptide(L)'
;MKLQVDPSELLPDLPNPNDLRPFPTTLAFYMYGHVGQVRSISVEPERGELLVSGGEDGTVRFWMMDSGRCIKTYKVGGPVTSVAFCPIASKSLVAVAYEGRQIAIFNTQCGDKLICSQTDDFIREVPIEEDEGKVNWRRIKDRIVLEMPNVSRFPPLLTR
;
A
#
# COMPACT_ATOMS: atom_id res chain seq x y z
N MET A 1 -0.92 -58.71 -2.27
CA MET A 1 -1.29 -58.18 -0.95
C MET A 1 -1.50 -56.68 -1.12
N LYS A 2 -2.76 -56.20 -1.08
CA LYS A 2 -3.08 -54.77 -1.23
C LYS A 2 -2.93 -54.13 0.15
N LEU A 3 -1.97 -53.24 0.31
CA LEU A 3 -1.78 -52.50 1.55
C LEU A 3 -2.91 -51.47 1.64
N GLN A 4 -3.87 -51.68 2.54
CA GLN A 4 -4.82 -50.63 2.94
C GLN A 4 -4.09 -49.75 3.95
N VAL A 5 -3.50 -48.65 3.48
CA VAL A 5 -3.07 -47.57 4.36
C VAL A 5 -4.19 -46.55 4.37
N ASP A 6 -4.71 -46.25 5.56
CA ASP A 6 -5.69 -45.18 5.71
C ASP A 6 -4.98 -43.84 5.46
N PRO A 7 -5.43 -43.01 4.50
CA PRO A 7 -4.80 -41.72 4.22
C PRO A 7 -4.67 -40.81 5.46
N SER A 8 -5.49 -41.02 6.50
CA SER A 8 -5.38 -40.28 7.76
C SER A 8 -4.09 -40.57 8.55
N GLU A 9 -3.51 -41.77 8.41
CA GLU A 9 -2.25 -42.14 9.09
C GLU A 9 -1.02 -41.47 8.45
N LEU A 10 -1.19 -40.84 7.29
CA LEU A 10 -0.14 -40.08 6.60
C LEU A 10 -0.16 -38.59 6.97
N LEU A 11 -1.15 -38.14 7.73
CA LEU A 11 -1.23 -36.75 8.16
C LEU A 11 -0.29 -36.52 9.35
N PRO A 12 0.56 -35.48 9.32
CA PRO A 12 1.37 -35.12 10.48
C PRO A 12 0.49 -34.58 11.60
N ASP A 13 0.85 -34.87 12.85
CA ASP A 13 0.23 -34.24 14.01
C ASP A 13 0.49 -32.72 13.98
N LEU A 14 -0.58 -31.94 13.93
CA LEU A 14 -0.49 -30.48 13.98
C LEU A 14 -0.25 -30.02 15.42
N PRO A 15 0.64 -29.05 15.66
CA PRO A 15 0.84 -28.49 17.00
C PRO A 15 -0.44 -27.81 17.50
N ASN A 16 -0.63 -27.79 18.82
CA ASN A 16 -1.75 -27.06 19.41
C ASN A 16 -1.62 -25.57 19.07
N PRO A 17 -2.67 -24.90 18.56
CA PRO A 17 -2.61 -23.47 18.25
C PRO A 17 -2.17 -22.59 19.43
N ASN A 18 -2.37 -23.03 20.68
CA ASN A 18 -1.91 -22.31 21.87
C ASN A 18 -0.39 -22.30 22.04
N ASP A 19 0.30 -23.30 21.50
CA ASP A 19 1.75 -23.42 21.54
C ASP A 19 2.42 -22.54 20.47
N LEU A 20 1.64 -21.97 19.54
CA LEU A 20 2.10 -21.11 18.44
C LEU A 20 2.15 -19.61 18.82
N ARG A 21 2.10 -19.28 20.11
CA ARG A 21 2.19 -17.89 20.58
C ARG A 21 3.61 -17.33 20.37
N PRO A 22 3.76 -16.01 20.11
CA PRO A 22 2.73 -14.97 20.21
C PRO A 22 1.98 -14.71 18.89
N PHE A 23 0.66 -14.53 18.99
CA PHE A 23 -0.19 -13.95 17.96
C PHE A 23 -1.17 -12.95 18.59
N PRO A 24 -1.67 -11.96 17.86
CA PRO A 24 -2.61 -10.99 18.40
C PRO A 24 -3.90 -11.68 18.89
N THR A 25 -4.27 -11.48 20.15
CA THR A 25 -5.51 -12.04 20.75
C THR A 25 -6.55 -10.99 21.12
N THR A 26 -6.18 -9.71 21.07
CA THR A 26 -7.03 -8.59 21.47
C THR A 26 -6.93 -7.46 20.45
N LEU A 27 -8.02 -6.70 20.31
CA LEU A 27 -8.00 -5.45 19.57
C LEU A 27 -7.29 -4.38 20.41
N ALA A 28 -6.22 -3.78 19.88
CA ALA A 28 -5.47 -2.75 20.59
C ALA A 28 -6.24 -1.40 20.62
N PHE A 29 -6.61 -0.87 19.45
CA PHE A 29 -7.35 0.40 19.33
C PHE A 29 -7.97 0.55 17.93
N TYR A 30 -8.84 1.56 17.80
CA TYR A 30 -9.46 1.96 16.53
C TYR A 30 -8.82 3.24 15.99
N MET A 31 -8.62 3.31 14.67
CA MET A 31 -8.14 4.50 13.96
C MET A 31 -9.32 5.20 13.27
N TYR A 32 -9.92 6.18 13.95
CA TYR A 32 -11.09 6.91 13.44
C TYR A 32 -10.68 8.08 12.52
N GLY A 33 -11.37 8.23 11.40
CA GLY A 33 -11.23 9.43 10.57
C GLY A 33 -11.73 9.31 9.13
N HIS A 34 -11.63 8.14 8.51
CA HIS A 34 -12.16 7.95 7.16
C HIS A 34 -13.68 8.09 7.13
N VAL A 35 -14.20 8.79 6.11
CA VAL A 35 -15.63 9.01 5.87
C VAL A 35 -16.07 8.20 4.66
N GLY A 36 -15.83 6.89 4.71
CA GLY A 36 -16.05 5.95 3.60
C GLY A 36 -15.32 4.63 3.86
N GLN A 37 -15.47 3.66 2.96
CA GLN A 37 -14.78 2.38 3.12
C GLN A 37 -13.26 2.59 3.02
N VAL A 38 -12.52 1.98 3.93
CA VAL A 38 -11.07 1.85 3.80
C VAL A 38 -10.82 0.67 2.86
N ARG A 39 -10.21 0.95 1.71
CA ARG A 39 -9.98 -0.05 0.65
C ARG A 39 -8.61 -0.69 0.74
N SER A 40 -7.64 0.00 1.34
CA SER A 40 -6.26 -0.46 1.41
C SER A 40 -5.52 0.17 2.60
N ILE A 41 -4.60 -0.59 3.16
CA ILE A 41 -3.65 -0.16 4.19
C ILE A 41 -2.25 -0.66 3.84
N SER A 42 -1.22 0.06 4.26
CA SER A 42 0.18 -0.35 4.14
C SER A 42 0.96 0.17 5.33
N VAL A 43 1.90 -0.62 5.85
CA VAL A 43 2.77 -0.26 6.97
C VAL A 43 4.13 0.12 6.42
N GLU A 44 4.74 1.14 7.01
CA GLU A 44 6.11 1.53 6.70
C GLU A 44 7.07 0.35 6.91
N PRO A 45 7.94 0.04 5.94
CA PRO A 45 8.93 -1.02 6.09
C PRO A 45 9.99 -0.67 7.14
N GLU A 46 10.68 -1.68 7.67
CA GLU A 46 11.75 -1.60 8.68
C GLU A 46 11.31 -1.08 10.06
N ARG A 47 10.85 0.17 10.16
CA ARG A 47 10.53 0.82 11.45
C ARG A 47 9.11 0.52 11.91
N GLY A 48 8.16 0.38 10.98
CA GLY A 48 6.77 0.11 11.29
C GLY A 48 6.12 1.20 12.18
N GLU A 49 6.65 2.41 12.18
CA GLU A 49 6.16 3.52 13.02
C GLU A 49 4.92 4.16 12.38
N LEU A 50 4.86 4.12 11.05
CA LEU A 50 3.77 4.71 10.27
C LEU A 50 2.92 3.64 9.59
N LEU A 51 1.62 3.90 9.57
CA LEU A 51 0.66 3.21 8.71
C LEU A 51 0.01 4.23 7.78
N VAL A 52 -0.22 3.82 6.53
CA VAL A 52 -0.99 4.59 5.56
C VAL A 52 -2.27 3.84 5.21
N SER A 53 -3.37 4.56 5.11
CA SER A 53 -4.66 4.00 4.68
C SER A 53 -5.26 4.84 3.55
N GLY A 54 -5.94 4.18 2.61
CA GLY A 54 -6.66 4.80 1.52
C GLY A 54 -8.16 4.51 1.58
N GLY A 55 -8.99 5.54 1.42
CA GLY A 55 -10.44 5.44 1.52
C GLY A 55 -11.22 5.86 0.27
N GLU A 56 -12.48 5.42 0.22
CA GLU A 56 -13.47 5.90 -0.77
C GLU A 56 -13.82 7.39 -0.59
N ASP A 57 -13.49 7.96 0.57
CA ASP A 57 -13.60 9.40 0.85
C ASP A 57 -12.59 10.27 0.07
N GLY A 58 -11.79 9.64 -0.80
CA GLY A 58 -10.77 10.27 -1.62
C GLY A 58 -9.57 10.79 -0.83
N THR A 59 -9.37 10.25 0.37
CA THR A 59 -8.25 10.61 1.24
C THR A 59 -7.28 9.45 1.45
N VAL A 60 -6.03 9.83 1.66
CA VAL A 60 -4.96 8.99 2.18
C VAL A 60 -4.58 9.52 3.55
N ARG A 61 -4.60 8.68 4.57
CA ARG A 61 -4.31 9.09 5.95
C ARG A 61 -3.06 8.38 6.45
N PHE A 62 -2.24 9.12 7.17
CA PHE A 62 -1.04 8.63 7.85
C PHE A 62 -1.29 8.57 9.34
N TRP A 63 -0.92 7.44 9.93
CA TRP A 63 -1.19 7.11 11.32
C TRP A 63 0.10 6.74 12.02
N MET A 64 0.23 7.18 13.27
CA MET A 64 1.24 6.66 14.17
C MET A 64 0.77 5.32 14.74
N MET A 65 1.57 4.26 14.55
CA MET A 65 1.21 2.91 14.96
C MET A 65 1.18 2.72 16.48
N ASP A 66 1.88 3.55 17.24
CA ASP A 66 1.92 3.47 18.71
C ASP A 66 0.63 3.95 19.39
N SER A 67 -0.06 4.90 18.76
CA SER A 67 -1.10 5.71 19.38
C SER A 67 -2.40 5.74 18.56
N GLY A 68 -2.38 5.21 17.33
CA GLY A 68 -3.51 5.26 16.41
C GLY A 68 -3.88 6.67 15.96
N ARG A 69 -3.02 7.67 16.19
CA ARG A 69 -3.31 9.07 15.86
C ARG A 69 -3.09 9.34 14.38
N CYS A 70 -4.07 9.96 13.74
CA CYS A 70 -3.92 10.50 12.39
C CYS A 70 -3.02 11.73 12.45
N ILE A 71 -1.81 11.64 11.89
CA ILE A 71 -0.85 12.75 11.86
C ILE A 71 -0.96 13.58 10.59
N LYS A 72 -1.47 12.99 9.51
CA LYS A 72 -1.59 13.68 8.22
C LYS A 72 -2.71 13.10 7.38
N THR A 73 -3.38 13.96 6.62
CA THR A 73 -4.39 13.57 5.63
C THR A 73 -4.05 14.23 4.30
N TYR A 74 -4.08 13.44 3.24
CA TYR A 74 -3.86 13.88 1.88
C TYR A 74 -5.08 13.62 1.02
N LYS A 75 -5.53 14.61 0.26
CA LYS A 75 -6.66 14.47 -0.68
C LYS A 75 -6.13 14.20 -2.08
N VAL A 76 -6.44 13.04 -2.65
CA VAL A 76 -6.02 12.69 -4.02
C VAL A 76 -7.05 13.06 -5.08
N GLY A 77 -8.29 13.40 -4.68
CA GLY A 77 -9.33 13.91 -5.59
C GLY A 77 -10.34 12.87 -6.08
N GLY A 78 -10.15 11.59 -5.74
CA GLY A 78 -11.12 10.53 -6.03
C GLY A 78 -10.89 9.28 -5.16
N PRO A 79 -11.80 8.30 -5.19
CA PRO A 79 -11.72 7.10 -4.35
C PRO A 79 -10.38 6.39 -4.49
N VAL A 80 -9.75 6.08 -3.35
CA VAL A 80 -8.48 5.35 -3.32
C VAL A 80 -8.77 3.86 -3.37
N THR A 81 -8.09 3.15 -4.28
CA THR A 81 -8.23 1.70 -4.43
C THR A 81 -7.07 0.93 -3.80
N SER A 82 -5.87 1.50 -3.80
CA SER A 82 -4.68 0.86 -3.25
C SER A 82 -3.66 1.89 -2.76
N VAL A 83 -2.98 1.56 -1.65
CA VAL A 83 -1.82 2.31 -1.14
C VAL A 83 -0.67 1.36 -0.85
N ALA A 84 0.56 1.78 -1.12
CA ALA A 84 1.74 0.99 -0.82
C ALA A 84 2.92 1.90 -0.45
N PHE A 85 3.56 1.61 0.68
CA PHE A 85 4.88 2.15 0.98
C PHE A 85 5.93 1.58 0.01
N CYS A 86 6.91 2.40 -0.34
CA CYS A 86 8.13 1.92 -0.98
C CYS A 86 8.89 1.04 0.03
N PRO A 87 9.28 -0.19 -0.35
CA PRO A 87 9.95 -1.11 0.57
C PRO A 87 11.41 -0.73 0.87
N ILE A 88 11.93 0.33 0.24
CA ILE A 88 13.33 0.74 0.37
C ILE A 88 13.47 1.69 1.57
N ALA A 89 14.22 1.27 2.59
CA ALA A 89 14.41 2.01 3.84
C ALA A 89 14.95 3.43 3.67
N SER A 90 15.73 3.70 2.62
CA SER A 90 16.29 5.02 2.33
C SER A 90 15.32 5.98 1.63
N LYS A 91 14.07 5.56 1.37
CA LYS A 91 13.05 6.37 0.70
C LYS A 91 11.71 6.30 1.41
N SER A 92 11.17 7.45 1.79
CA SER A 92 9.85 7.55 2.42
C SER A 92 8.76 7.84 1.39
N LEU A 93 8.65 6.98 0.37
CA LEU A 93 7.68 7.11 -0.72
C LEU A 93 6.41 6.29 -0.46
N VAL A 94 5.27 6.83 -0.90
CA VAL A 94 4.00 6.10 -1.00
C VAL A 94 3.45 6.21 -2.41
N ALA A 95 3.05 5.06 -2.96
CA ALA A 95 2.28 4.97 -4.19
C ALA A 95 0.78 4.82 -3.84
N VAL A 96 -0.06 5.57 -4.55
CA VAL A 96 -1.51 5.60 -4.31
C VAL A 96 -2.23 5.46 -5.64
N ALA A 97 -2.98 4.38 -5.81
CA ALA A 97 -3.89 4.21 -6.94
C ALA A 97 -5.27 4.78 -6.59
N TYR A 98 -5.81 5.65 -7.44
CA TYR A 98 -7.08 6.32 -7.23
C TYR A 98 -7.78 6.61 -8.55
N GLU A 99 -9.09 6.85 -8.47
CA GLU A 99 -9.92 7.24 -9.62
C GLU A 99 -9.79 6.28 -10.83
N GLY A 100 -9.52 5.00 -10.57
CA GLY A 100 -9.38 3.91 -11.54
C GLY A 100 -8.09 3.92 -12.37
N ARG A 101 -7.60 5.09 -12.80
CA ARG A 101 -6.46 5.21 -13.73
C ARG A 101 -5.34 6.12 -13.25
N GLN A 102 -5.50 6.77 -12.11
CA GLN A 102 -4.48 7.68 -11.58
C GLN A 102 -3.61 6.93 -10.55
N ILE A 103 -2.30 7.15 -10.62
CA ILE A 103 -1.36 6.76 -9.56
C ILE A 103 -0.60 8.00 -9.12
N ALA A 104 -0.69 8.36 -7.84
CA ALA A 104 0.16 9.39 -7.25
C ALA A 104 1.30 8.74 -6.49
N ILE A 105 2.53 9.18 -6.76
CA ILE A 105 3.74 8.85 -6.00
C ILE A 105 4.21 10.12 -5.31
N PHE A 106 4.35 10.06 -4.00
CA PHE A 106 4.76 11.20 -3.21
C PHE A 106 5.47 10.80 -1.93
N ASN A 107 6.23 11.74 -1.39
CA ASN A 107 6.87 11.59 -0.09
C ASN A 107 5.85 11.70 1.05
N THR A 108 5.97 10.83 2.04
CA THR A 108 5.16 10.84 3.27
C THR A 108 5.22 12.20 3.99
N GLN A 109 6.40 12.85 4.00
CA GLN A 109 6.72 14.06 4.77
C GLN A 109 6.44 13.89 6.28
N CYS A 110 6.53 12.66 6.77
CA CYS A 110 6.31 12.27 8.15
C CYS A 110 7.42 11.28 8.56
N GLY A 111 7.73 11.17 9.86
CA GLY A 111 8.78 10.28 10.35
C GLY A 111 10.18 10.91 10.25
N ASP A 112 11.16 10.14 9.78
CA ASP A 112 12.56 10.56 9.72
C ASP A 112 12.76 11.73 8.73
N LYS A 113 13.16 12.88 9.27
CA LYS A 113 13.33 14.12 8.50
C LYS A 113 14.45 14.04 7.46
N LEU A 114 15.53 13.30 7.76
CA LEU A 114 16.67 13.18 6.84
C LEU A 114 16.24 12.37 5.61
N ILE A 115 15.56 11.24 5.84
CA ILE A 115 15.02 10.39 4.77
C ILE A 115 14.00 11.17 3.95
N CYS A 116 13.12 11.94 4.60
CA CYS A 116 12.18 12.80 3.90
C CYS A 116 12.89 13.81 3.00
N SER A 117 13.89 14.54 3.51
CA SER A 117 14.63 15.52 2.70
C SER A 117 15.31 14.88 1.48
N GLN A 118 16.00 13.76 1.68
CA GLN A 118 16.66 13.01 0.58
C GLN A 118 15.66 12.44 -0.43
N THR A 119 14.45 12.12 0.03
CA THR A 119 13.37 11.64 -0.83
C THR A 119 12.78 12.80 -1.64
N ASP A 120 12.70 14.00 -1.09
CA ASP A 120 12.26 15.19 -1.83
C ASP A 120 13.22 15.57 -2.94
N ASP A 121 14.52 15.58 -2.64
CA ASP A 121 15.55 15.87 -3.64
C ASP A 121 15.50 14.82 -4.76
N PHE A 122 15.37 13.54 -4.40
CA PHE A 122 15.15 12.47 -5.37
C PHE A 122 13.92 12.70 -6.25
N ILE A 123 12.74 12.99 -5.67
CA ILE A 123 11.51 13.26 -6.45
C ILE A 123 11.72 14.43 -7.41
N ARG A 124 12.46 15.48 -7.00
CA ARG A 124 12.75 16.65 -7.85
C ARG A 124 13.71 16.32 -8.99
N GLU A 125 14.66 15.43 -8.77
CA GLU A 125 15.68 15.06 -9.75
C GLU A 125 15.20 14.04 -10.79
N VAL A 126 14.12 13.28 -10.51
CA VAL A 126 13.59 12.29 -11.48
C VAL A 126 13.27 12.98 -12.83
N PRO A 127 13.86 12.56 -13.95
CA PRO A 127 13.49 13.08 -15.26
C PRO A 127 12.08 12.59 -15.62
N ILE A 128 11.24 13.48 -16.15
CA ILE A 128 9.90 13.13 -16.65
C ILE A 128 9.92 13.36 -18.15
N GLU A 129 10.00 12.27 -18.89
CA GLU A 129 9.91 12.27 -20.34
C GLU A 129 8.46 11.98 -20.74
N GLU A 130 7.94 12.78 -21.66
CA GLU A 130 6.65 12.52 -22.30
C GLU A 130 6.85 11.41 -23.34
N ASP A 131 6.56 10.15 -22.95
CA ASP A 131 6.53 9.03 -23.89
C ASP A 131 5.18 9.02 -24.61
N GLU A 132 5.19 9.17 -25.94
CA GLU A 132 3.99 9.39 -26.79
C GLU A 132 2.95 8.25 -26.77
N GLY A 133 3.13 7.16 -26.01
CA GLY A 133 2.25 5.99 -26.20
C GLY A 133 1.97 5.04 -25.05
N LYS A 134 2.43 5.25 -23.80
CA LYS A 134 2.26 4.21 -22.76
C LYS A 134 1.76 4.66 -21.40
N VAL A 135 2.27 5.73 -20.82
CA VAL A 135 1.82 6.23 -19.50
C VAL A 135 2.03 7.73 -19.51
N ASN A 136 1.01 8.49 -19.11
CA ASN A 136 1.15 9.93 -19.00
C ASN A 136 1.63 10.25 -17.58
N TRP A 137 2.93 10.50 -17.43
CA TRP A 137 3.55 10.92 -16.17
C TRP A 137 3.67 12.43 -16.15
N ARG A 138 3.34 13.07 -15.03
CA ARG A 138 3.49 14.51 -14.85
C ARG A 138 3.87 14.85 -13.42
N ARG A 139 4.69 15.90 -13.25
CA ARG A 139 4.99 16.45 -11.92
C ARG A 139 3.95 17.47 -11.52
N ILE A 140 3.42 17.32 -10.31
CA ILE A 140 2.52 18.29 -9.69
C ILE A 140 3.08 18.59 -8.30
N LYS A 141 3.69 19.76 -8.13
CA LYS A 141 4.32 20.21 -6.87
C LYS A 141 5.32 19.16 -6.32
N ASP A 142 4.97 18.51 -5.22
CA ASP A 142 5.73 17.53 -4.45
C ASP A 142 5.50 16.07 -4.89
N ARG A 143 4.84 15.87 -6.05
CA ARG A 143 4.30 14.56 -6.44
C ARG A 143 4.49 14.27 -7.91
N ILE A 144 4.58 13.00 -8.22
CA ILE A 144 4.53 12.47 -9.57
C ILE A 144 3.18 11.79 -9.72
N VAL A 145 2.42 12.17 -10.74
CA VAL A 145 1.15 11.55 -11.08
C VAL A 145 1.28 10.83 -12.40
N LEU A 146 0.87 9.57 -12.42
CA LEU A 146 0.83 8.71 -13.58
C LEU A 146 -0.64 8.48 -13.94
N GLU A 147 -1.01 8.77 -15.17
CA GLU A 147 -2.30 8.36 -15.73
C GLU A 147 -2.09 7.15 -16.63
N MET A 148 -2.74 6.04 -16.26
CA MET A 148 -2.68 4.79 -16.98
C MET A 148 -3.50 4.86 -18.28
N PRO A 149 -2.99 4.29 -19.38
CA PRO A 149 -3.64 4.31 -20.68
C PRO A 149 -4.88 3.41 -20.66
N ASN A 150 -5.86 3.73 -21.49
CA ASN A 150 -7.15 3.02 -21.53
C ASN A 150 -7.10 1.67 -22.27
N VAL A 151 -5.91 1.08 -22.45
CA VAL A 151 -5.73 -0.10 -23.30
C VAL A 151 -5.70 -1.37 -22.43
N SER A 152 -6.82 -2.07 -22.39
CA SER A 152 -6.90 -3.44 -21.86
C SER A 152 -6.06 -4.38 -22.72
N ARG A 153 -4.84 -4.71 -22.29
CA ARG A 153 -3.98 -5.70 -22.98
C ARG A 153 -4.31 -7.16 -22.64
N PHE A 154 -5.52 -7.44 -22.18
CA PHE A 154 -6.01 -8.82 -22.13
C PHE A 154 -6.89 -9.05 -23.35
N PRO A 155 -6.47 -9.85 -24.35
CA PRO A 155 -7.45 -10.42 -25.26
C PRO A 155 -8.48 -11.17 -24.39
N PRO A 156 -9.78 -11.08 -24.70
CA PRO A 156 -10.76 -11.90 -24.00
C PRO A 156 -10.27 -13.35 -24.07
N LEU A 157 -10.13 -14.01 -22.92
CA LEU A 157 -9.84 -15.43 -22.87
C LEU A 157 -10.91 -16.10 -23.74
N LEU A 158 -10.48 -16.62 -24.89
CA LEU A 158 -11.33 -17.45 -25.74
C LEU A 158 -11.80 -18.61 -24.85
N THR A 159 -13.05 -18.55 -24.43
CA THR A 159 -13.76 -19.69 -23.86
C THR A 159 -13.70 -20.81 -24.88
N ARG A 160 -13.00 -21.89 -24.54
CA ARG A 160 -13.09 -23.18 -25.21
C ARG A 160 -13.96 -24.10 -24.36
#